data_AF-A0A955C450-F1
#
_entry.id   AF-A0A955C450-F1
#
_cell.length_a   1.000
_cell.length_b   1.000
_cell.length_c   1.000
_cell.angle_alpha   90.00
_cell.angle_beta   90.00
_cell.angle_gamma   90.00
#
_symmetry.space_group_name_H-M   'P 1'
#
loop_
_entity.id
_entity.type
_entity.pdbx_description
1 polymer ?
#
loop_
_entity_poly.entity_id
_entity_poly.type
_entity_poly.pdbx_seq_one_letter_code
_entity_poly.pdbx_strand_id
1 'polypeptide(L)'
;MSQDSPQPRQTPSFYTQVDISAAGQAQQSAPHPLGPQYEQTELLREVLTAQDRTNELLEELVNVTTAQQKQRMAELNQWKQAHPELAKSCRRAAEGLSQVQINFLDRMTEEIDDTIEDLKDGEFMLTEFVDRFGPRLAHLNGVIQVLAQLSAVPNPTDAPQS
;
A
#
# COMPACT_ATOMS: atom_id res chain seq x y z
N MET A 1 -23.28 62.49 40.36
CA MET A 1 -22.15 62.20 41.27
C MET A 1 -22.52 60.89 41.97
N SER A 2 -21.91 59.72 41.75
CA SER A 2 -20.64 59.40 41.09
C SER A 2 -20.61 57.92 40.70
N GLN A 3 -20.00 57.68 39.53
CA GLN A 3 -19.12 56.56 39.15
C GLN A 3 -19.66 55.12 39.06
N ASP A 4 -19.94 54.80 37.79
CA ASP A 4 -19.69 53.54 37.07
C ASP A 4 -18.21 53.07 37.22
N SER A 5 -18.00 51.78 37.50
CA SER A 5 -16.81 51.00 37.08
C SER A 5 -17.05 49.49 37.22
N PRO A 6 -16.50 48.65 36.30
CA PRO A 6 -17.03 47.34 35.97
C PRO A 6 -16.36 46.17 36.71
N GLN A 7 -17.13 45.08 36.87
CA GLN A 7 -16.71 43.83 37.49
C GLN A 7 -15.83 43.00 36.52
N PRO A 8 -14.58 42.66 36.88
CA PRO A 8 -13.76 41.78 36.04
C PRO A 8 -14.26 40.33 36.16
N ARG A 9 -14.64 39.74 35.02
CA ARG A 9 -14.90 38.31 34.87
C ARG A 9 -13.64 37.53 35.22
N GLN A 10 -13.67 36.80 36.32
CA GLN A 10 -12.62 35.85 36.69
C GLN A 10 -12.72 34.62 35.78
N THR A 11 -11.81 34.53 34.82
CA THR A 11 -11.55 33.32 34.04
C THR A 11 -10.93 32.24 34.93
N PRO A 12 -11.31 30.95 34.79
CA PRO A 12 -10.70 29.88 35.57
C PRO A 12 -9.22 29.72 35.23
N SER A 13 -8.40 29.66 36.27
CA SER A 13 -6.94 29.51 36.21
C SER A 13 -6.57 28.12 35.67
N PHE A 14 -5.86 28.06 34.54
CA PHE A 14 -5.36 26.83 33.89
C PHE A 14 -3.94 26.45 34.34
N TYR A 15 -3.54 26.74 35.58
CA TYR A 15 -2.25 26.32 36.10
C TYR A 15 -2.39 25.61 37.46
N THR A 16 -1.95 24.36 37.49
CA THR A 16 -1.79 23.54 38.69
C THR A 16 -0.74 24.17 39.60
N GLN A 17 -1.18 24.76 40.71
CA GLN A 17 -0.29 25.07 41.83
C GLN A 17 0.08 23.76 42.52
N VAL A 18 1.35 23.38 42.42
CA VAL A 18 1.90 22.28 43.24
C VAL A 18 2.32 22.89 44.58
N ASP A 19 1.52 22.63 45.61
CA ASP A 19 1.84 22.93 47.01
C ASP A 19 2.87 21.91 47.50
N ILE A 20 4.10 22.34 47.74
CA ILE A 20 5.15 21.49 48.33
C ILE A 20 5.17 21.75 49.83
N SER A 21 4.26 21.09 50.54
CA SER A 21 4.30 20.99 52.00
C SER A 21 5.24 19.85 52.41
N ALA A 22 6.50 20.19 52.72
CA ALA A 22 7.42 19.27 53.39
C ALA A 22 7.05 19.14 54.87
N ALA A 23 6.36 18.07 55.24
CA ALA A 23 6.15 17.72 56.64
C ALA A 23 6.26 16.20 56.87
N GLY A 24 7.28 15.83 57.65
CA GLY A 24 7.18 14.86 58.73
C GLY A 24 6.93 13.41 58.37
N GLN A 25 7.98 12.59 58.52
CA GLN A 25 7.94 11.13 58.54
C GLN A 25 6.75 10.59 59.36
N ALA A 26 5.77 10.01 58.65
CA ALA A 26 4.90 8.99 59.18
C ALA A 26 5.01 7.78 58.26
N GLN A 27 5.62 6.73 58.79
CA GLN A 27 5.84 5.44 58.16
C GLN A 27 4.49 4.81 57.79
N GLN A 28 4.08 4.97 56.53
CA GLN A 28 3.07 4.14 55.90
C GLN A 28 3.74 3.46 54.72
N SER A 29 3.76 2.13 54.76
CA SER A 29 4.23 1.26 53.70
C SER A 29 3.33 1.44 52.46
N ALA A 30 3.54 2.53 51.73
CA ALA A 30 2.95 2.72 50.41
C ALA A 30 3.59 1.71 49.46
N PRO A 31 2.82 1.07 48.56
CA PRO A 31 3.39 0.24 47.51
C PRO A 31 4.39 1.09 46.74
N HIS A 32 5.60 0.55 46.53
CA HIS A 32 6.63 1.25 45.76
C HIS A 32 6.04 1.64 44.40
N PRO A 33 6.20 2.90 43.95
CA PRO A 33 5.82 3.24 42.58
C PRO A 33 6.63 2.33 41.67
N LEU A 34 5.92 1.52 40.90
CA LEU A 34 6.46 0.60 39.91
C LEU A 34 7.47 1.40 39.05
N GLY A 35 8.75 1.08 39.16
CA GLY A 35 9.81 1.90 38.55
C GLY A 35 9.68 1.99 37.03
N PRO A 36 10.42 2.90 36.36
CA PRO A 36 10.36 3.10 34.91
C PRO A 36 10.59 1.82 34.07
N GLN A 37 11.26 0.81 34.64
CA GLN A 37 11.39 -0.50 34.01
C GLN A 37 10.07 -1.28 33.93
N TYR A 38 9.19 -1.14 34.93
CA TYR A 38 7.88 -1.76 34.91
C TYR A 38 7.00 -1.13 33.83
N GLU A 39 6.98 0.19 33.74
CA GLU A 39 6.26 0.92 32.67
C GLU A 39 6.77 0.51 31.28
N GLN A 40 8.09 0.39 31.11
CA GLN A 40 8.68 -0.12 29.87
C GLN A 40 8.23 -1.56 29.56
N THR A 41 8.17 -2.45 30.55
CA THR A 41 7.69 -3.82 30.33
C THR A 41 6.20 -3.89 30.01
N GLU A 42 5.37 -3.02 30.59
CA GLU A 42 3.95 -2.93 30.27
C GLU A 42 3.73 -2.44 28.84
N LEU A 43 4.46 -1.40 28.41
CA LEU A 43 4.44 -0.94 27.03
C LEU A 43 4.86 -2.04 26.05
N LEU A 44 5.90 -2.81 26.37
CA LEU A 44 6.32 -3.94 25.53
C LEU A 44 5.25 -5.04 25.44
N ARG A 45 4.49 -5.29 26.52
CA ARG A 45 3.37 -6.24 26.51
C ARG A 45 2.20 -5.73 25.68
N GLU A 46 1.89 -4.44 25.80
CA GLU A 46 0.84 -3.81 24.99
C GLU A 46 1.20 -3.84 23.51
N VAL A 47 2.47 -3.53 23.17
CA VAL A 47 3.00 -3.63 21.81
C VAL A 47 2.94 -5.06 21.29
N LEU A 48 3.33 -6.05 22.10
CA LEU A 48 3.25 -7.47 21.73
C LEU A 48 1.79 -7.88 21.45
N THR A 49 0.87 -7.47 22.31
CA THR A 49 -0.57 -7.75 22.13
C THR A 49 -1.12 -7.09 20.86
N ALA A 50 -0.69 -5.86 20.56
CA ALA A 50 -1.05 -5.19 19.32
C ALA A 50 -0.43 -5.87 18.08
N GLN A 51 0.79 -6.40 18.20
CA GLN A 51 1.46 -7.14 17.14
C GLN A 51 0.76 -8.48 16.86
N ASP A 52 0.36 -9.21 17.90
CA ASP A 52 -0.39 -10.47 17.76
C ASP A 52 -1.71 -10.23 17.00
N ARG A 53 -2.46 -9.20 17.39
CA ARG A 53 -3.68 -8.79 16.67
C ARG A 53 -3.40 -8.39 15.21
N THR A 54 -2.28 -7.73 14.95
CA THR A 54 -1.89 -7.34 13.58
C THR A 54 -1.59 -8.58 12.75
N ASN A 55 -0.91 -9.58 13.32
CA ASN A 55 -0.64 -10.85 12.66
C ASN A 55 -1.93 -11.60 12.34
N GLU A 56 -2.88 -11.67 13.28
CA GLU A 56 -4.19 -12.29 13.05
C GLU A 56 -4.93 -11.63 11.87
N LEU A 57 -4.94 -10.29 11.80
CA LEU A 57 -5.57 -9.56 10.69
C LEU A 57 -4.86 -9.77 9.35
N LEU A 58 -3.53 -9.88 9.37
CA LEU A 58 -2.75 -10.19 8.17
C LEU A 58 -3.04 -11.62 7.69
N GLU A 59 -3.15 -12.58 8.59
CA GLU A 59 -3.55 -13.95 8.26
C GLU A 59 -4.96 -13.98 7.65
N GLU A 60 -5.92 -13.25 8.23
CA GLU A 60 -7.26 -13.13 7.68
C GLU A 60 -7.25 -12.49 6.29
N LEU A 61 -6.49 -11.41 6.09
CA LEU A 61 -6.35 -10.76 4.79
C LEU A 61 -5.74 -11.70 3.73
N VAL A 62 -4.71 -12.47 4.10
CA VAL A 62 -4.12 -13.50 3.22
C VAL A 62 -5.15 -14.56 2.87
N ASN A 63 -5.97 -14.99 3.81
CA ASN A 63 -7.04 -15.96 3.56
C ASN A 63 -8.10 -15.41 2.60
N VAL A 64 -8.56 -14.17 2.81
CA VAL A 64 -9.55 -13.51 1.95
C VAL A 64 -9.00 -13.29 0.54
N THR A 65 -7.77 -12.78 0.41
CA THR A 65 -7.14 -12.53 -0.89
C THR A 65 -6.89 -13.83 -1.66
N THR A 66 -6.44 -14.89 -0.97
CA THR A 66 -6.27 -16.22 -1.57
C THR A 66 -7.60 -16.81 -2.02
N ALA A 67 -8.65 -16.70 -1.21
CA ALA A 67 -9.99 -17.17 -1.57
C ALA A 67 -10.54 -16.43 -2.80
N GLN A 68 -10.40 -15.10 -2.83
CA GLN A 68 -10.82 -14.27 -3.96
C GLN A 68 -10.04 -14.60 -5.24
N GLN A 69 -8.72 -14.84 -5.13
CA GLN A 69 -7.89 -15.23 -6.27
C GLN A 69 -8.33 -16.60 -6.83
N LYS A 70 -8.57 -17.59 -5.96
CA LYS A 70 -9.07 -18.91 -6.37
C LYS A 70 -10.43 -18.81 -7.06
N GLN A 71 -11.35 -18.02 -6.52
CA GLN A 71 -12.67 -17.79 -7.13
C GLN A 71 -12.53 -17.17 -8.52
N ARG A 72 -11.79 -16.07 -8.67
CA ARG A 72 -11.57 -15.43 -9.98
C ARG A 72 -10.95 -16.40 -10.99
N MET A 73 -10.02 -17.25 -10.56
CA MET A 73 -9.40 -18.24 -11.43
C MET A 73 -10.39 -19.35 -11.85
N ALA A 74 -11.29 -19.75 -10.96
CA ALA A 74 -12.37 -20.70 -11.28
C ALA A 74 -13.36 -20.12 -12.31
N GLU A 75 -13.82 -18.88 -12.11
CA GLU A 75 -14.71 -18.17 -13.04
C GLU A 75 -14.07 -17.98 -14.41
N LEU A 76 -12.79 -17.58 -14.44
CA LEU A 76 -12.03 -17.43 -15.68
C LEU A 76 -11.90 -18.78 -16.41
N ASN A 77 -11.62 -19.86 -15.67
CA ASN A 77 -11.55 -21.21 -16.26
C ASN A 77 -12.90 -21.67 -16.83
N GLN A 78 -14.00 -21.43 -16.12
CA GLN A 78 -15.33 -21.71 -16.61
C GLN A 78 -15.65 -20.91 -17.88
N TRP A 79 -15.35 -19.61 -17.88
CA TRP A 79 -15.52 -18.75 -19.05
C TRP A 79 -14.72 -19.26 -20.25
N LYS A 80 -13.48 -19.69 -20.05
CA LYS A 80 -12.63 -20.25 -21.12
C LYS A 80 -13.18 -21.56 -21.70
N GLN A 81 -13.74 -22.42 -20.85
CA GLN A 81 -14.41 -23.65 -21.31
C GLN A 81 -15.65 -23.32 -22.15
N ALA A 82 -16.38 -22.25 -21.81
CA ALA A 82 -17.52 -21.76 -22.59
C ALA A 82 -17.12 -21.04 -23.89
N HIS A 83 -15.94 -20.42 -23.94
CA HIS A 83 -15.48 -19.59 -25.08
C HIS A 83 -14.07 -19.97 -25.59
N PRO A 84 -13.85 -21.22 -26.05
CA PRO A 84 -12.51 -21.70 -26.42
C PRO A 84 -11.90 -20.97 -27.64
N GLU A 85 -12.71 -20.62 -28.64
CA GLU A 85 -12.23 -19.92 -29.84
C GLU A 85 -11.84 -18.46 -29.55
N LEU A 86 -12.55 -17.81 -28.63
CA LEU A 86 -12.21 -16.47 -28.19
C LEU A 86 -10.90 -16.48 -27.39
N ALA A 87 -10.71 -17.45 -26.48
CA ALA A 87 -9.46 -17.60 -25.74
C ALA A 87 -8.24 -17.82 -26.68
N LYS A 88 -8.39 -18.65 -27.72
CA LYS A 88 -7.35 -18.82 -28.77
C LYS A 88 -7.08 -17.52 -29.53
N SER A 89 -8.12 -16.74 -29.81
CA SER A 89 -7.99 -15.46 -30.51
C SER A 89 -7.33 -14.40 -29.63
N CYS A 90 -7.65 -14.36 -28.33
CA CYS A 90 -6.94 -13.54 -27.34
C CYS A 90 -5.46 -13.91 -27.25
N ARG A 91 -5.12 -15.21 -27.31
CA ARG A 91 -3.73 -15.67 -27.35
C ARG A 91 -2.98 -15.11 -28.56
N ARG A 92 -3.53 -15.29 -29.76
CA ARG A 92 -2.93 -14.79 -31.00
C ARG A 92 -2.79 -13.27 -31.00
N ALA A 93 -3.81 -12.57 -30.48
CA ALA A 93 -3.77 -11.11 -30.34
C ALA A 93 -2.68 -10.67 -29.36
N ALA A 94 -2.53 -11.34 -28.20
CA ALA A 94 -1.48 -11.05 -27.24
C ALA A 94 -0.08 -11.27 -27.84
N GLU A 95 0.12 -12.38 -28.57
CA GLU A 95 1.38 -12.67 -29.28
C GLU A 95 1.69 -11.60 -30.34
N GLY A 96 0.71 -11.20 -31.14
CA GLY A 96 0.88 -10.14 -32.14
C GLY A 96 1.18 -8.77 -31.51
N LEU A 97 0.47 -8.39 -30.43
CA LEU A 97 0.73 -7.15 -29.72
C LEU A 97 2.07 -7.15 -29.00
N SER A 98 2.54 -8.30 -28.51
CA SER A 98 3.87 -8.43 -27.93
C SER A 98 4.96 -8.14 -28.97
N GLN A 99 4.80 -8.61 -30.20
CA GLN A 99 5.72 -8.26 -31.30
C GLN A 99 5.68 -6.75 -31.61
N VAL A 100 4.49 -6.14 -31.63
CA VAL A 100 4.35 -4.69 -31.81
C VAL A 100 5.03 -3.92 -30.67
N GLN A 101 4.90 -4.40 -29.42
CA GLN A 101 5.55 -3.80 -28.27
C GLN A 101 7.08 -3.85 -28.38
N ILE A 102 7.64 -4.97 -28.82
CA ILE A 102 9.09 -5.09 -29.05
C ILE A 102 9.55 -4.06 -30.08
N ASN A 103 8.86 -3.95 -31.22
CA ASN A 103 9.19 -2.94 -32.24
C ASN A 103 9.02 -1.49 -31.73
N PHE A 104 8.06 -1.26 -30.83
CA PHE A 104 7.88 0.05 -30.22
C PHE A 104 9.02 0.39 -29.25
N LEU A 105 9.47 -0.57 -28.46
CA LEU A 105 10.65 -0.42 -27.60
C LEU A 105 11.91 -0.18 -28.42
N ASP A 106 12.09 -0.90 -29.52
CA ASP A 106 13.24 -0.73 -30.43
C ASP A 106 13.35 0.72 -30.94
N ARG A 107 12.26 1.26 -31.48
CA ARG A 107 12.19 2.67 -31.92
C ARG A 107 12.40 3.68 -30.79
N MET A 108 11.87 3.36 -29.60
CA MET A 108 12.05 4.21 -28.43
C MET A 108 13.52 4.26 -28.01
N THR A 109 14.20 3.11 -28.00
CA THR A 109 15.62 3.01 -27.67
C THR A 109 16.48 3.71 -28.70
N GLU A 110 16.18 3.57 -30.00
CA GLU A 110 16.86 4.31 -31.07
C GLU A 110 16.74 5.84 -30.89
N GLU A 111 15.54 6.34 -30.57
CA GLU A 111 15.32 7.77 -30.33
C GLU A 111 16.04 8.26 -29.06
N ILE A 112 16.10 7.43 -28.01
CA ILE A 112 16.90 7.73 -26.82
C ILE A 112 18.38 7.84 -27.19
N ASP A 113 18.92 6.85 -27.91
CA ASP A 113 20.35 6.83 -28.26
C ASP A 113 20.74 8.05 -29.10
N ASP A 114 19.86 8.50 -29.99
CA ASP A 114 20.07 9.69 -30.82
C ASP A 114 19.98 11.01 -30.04
N THR A 115 19.24 11.05 -28.93
CA THR A 115 18.91 12.30 -28.20
C THR A 115 19.39 12.31 -26.74
N ILE A 116 20.20 11.32 -26.33
CA ILE A 116 20.52 11.06 -24.92
C ILE A 116 21.18 12.25 -24.21
N GLU A 117 22.03 13.02 -24.91
CA GLU A 117 22.69 14.19 -24.32
C GLU A 117 21.69 15.34 -24.10
N ASP A 118 20.77 15.58 -25.04
CA ASP A 118 19.70 16.59 -24.89
C ASP A 118 18.71 16.21 -23.79
N LEU A 119 18.40 14.91 -23.66
CA LEU A 119 17.57 14.35 -22.59
C LEU A 119 18.21 14.50 -21.20
N LYS A 120 19.53 14.39 -21.11
CA LYS A 120 20.28 14.52 -19.84
C LYS A 120 20.33 15.97 -19.36
N ASP A 121 20.46 16.91 -20.30
CA ASP A 121 20.64 18.32 -19.98
C ASP A 121 19.31 19.10 -19.88
N GLY A 122 18.21 18.58 -20.43
CA GLY A 122 16.91 19.27 -20.52
C GLY A 122 15.72 18.52 -19.91
N GLU A 123 15.22 18.99 -18.76
CA GLU A 123 13.99 18.48 -18.10
C GLU A 123 12.75 18.56 -19.01
N PHE A 124 12.69 19.58 -19.87
CA PHE A 124 11.62 19.73 -20.87
C PHE A 124 11.63 18.59 -21.89
N MET A 125 12.80 18.27 -22.46
CA MET A 125 12.95 17.20 -23.46
C MET A 125 12.64 15.83 -22.86
N LEU A 126 13.05 15.60 -21.61
CA LEU A 126 12.68 14.40 -20.85
C LEU A 126 11.16 14.31 -20.63
N THR A 127 10.52 15.41 -20.25
CA THR A 127 9.06 15.44 -20.03
C THR A 127 8.32 15.17 -21.33
N GLU A 128 8.72 15.80 -22.44
CA GLU A 128 8.13 15.58 -23.76
C GLU A 128 8.30 14.12 -24.23
N PHE A 129 9.50 13.55 -24.02
CA PHE A 129 9.76 12.14 -24.30
C PHE A 129 8.84 11.22 -23.49
N VAL A 130 8.74 11.44 -22.18
CA VAL A 130 7.86 10.67 -21.29
C VAL A 130 6.40 10.82 -21.70
N ASP A 131 5.95 12.01 -22.06
CA ASP A 131 4.57 12.26 -22.49
C ASP A 131 4.26 11.60 -23.84
N ARG A 132 5.24 11.54 -24.75
CA ARG A 132 5.11 10.89 -26.05
C ARG A 132 5.04 9.36 -25.95
N PHE A 133 5.92 8.77 -25.13
CA PHE A 133 6.10 7.31 -25.08
C PHE A 133 5.39 6.62 -23.91
N GLY A 134 5.33 7.28 -22.75
CA GLY A 134 4.84 6.75 -21.48
C GLY A 134 3.39 6.24 -21.54
N PRO A 135 2.40 7.09 -21.89
CA PRO A 135 1.00 6.67 -21.94
C PRO A 135 0.77 5.50 -22.90
N ARG A 136 1.45 5.51 -24.06
CA ARG A 136 1.31 4.46 -25.07
C ARG A 136 1.90 3.13 -24.60
N LEU A 137 3.07 3.17 -23.94
CA LEU A 137 3.70 1.98 -23.36
C LEU A 137 2.83 1.37 -22.24
N ALA A 138 2.30 2.20 -21.35
CA ALA A 138 1.46 1.76 -20.24
C ALA A 138 0.17 1.11 -20.75
N HIS A 139 -0.51 1.75 -21.71
CA HIS A 139 -1.74 1.22 -22.30
C HIS A 139 -1.49 -0.10 -23.07
N LEU A 140 -0.41 -0.17 -23.87
CA LEU A 140 -0.09 -1.37 -24.62
C LEU A 140 0.19 -2.57 -23.70
N ASN A 141 0.96 -2.35 -22.63
CA ASN A 141 1.19 -3.36 -21.59
C ASN A 141 -0.12 -3.82 -20.94
N GLY A 142 -1.00 -2.88 -20.57
CA GLY A 142 -2.29 -3.21 -19.95
C GLY A 142 -3.17 -4.07 -20.86
N VAL A 143 -3.26 -3.74 -22.15
CA VAL A 143 -4.04 -4.53 -23.12
C VAL A 143 -3.46 -5.94 -23.29
N ILE A 144 -2.14 -6.06 -23.39
CA ILE A 144 -1.46 -7.37 -23.50
C ILE A 144 -1.74 -8.21 -22.26
N GLN A 145 -1.66 -7.63 -21.05
CA GLN A 145 -1.93 -8.34 -19.80
C GLN A 145 -3.37 -8.87 -19.75
N VAL A 146 -4.37 -8.08 -20.16
CA VAL A 146 -5.77 -8.52 -20.21
C VAL A 146 -5.94 -9.68 -21.21
N LEU A 147 -5.39 -9.56 -22.41
CA LEU A 147 -5.47 -10.61 -23.42
C LEU A 147 -4.74 -11.88 -22.97
N ALA A 148 -3.58 -11.73 -22.31
CA ALA A 148 -2.81 -12.83 -21.75
C ALA A 148 -3.61 -13.57 -20.67
N GLN A 149 -4.26 -12.86 -19.74
CA GLN A 149 -5.11 -13.46 -18.71
C GLN A 149 -6.27 -14.25 -19.32
N LEU A 150 -6.96 -13.69 -20.32
CA LEU A 150 -8.04 -14.39 -21.03
C LEU A 150 -7.56 -15.61 -21.82
N SER A 151 -6.28 -15.63 -22.18
CA SER A 151 -5.65 -16.73 -22.93
C SER A 151 -4.97 -17.79 -22.06
N ALA A 152 -4.58 -17.46 -20.83
CA ALA A 152 -3.67 -18.26 -20.01
C ALA A 152 -4.23 -19.65 -19.77
N VAL A 153 -3.54 -20.69 -20.22
CA VAL A 153 -3.89 -22.09 -19.95
C VAL A 153 -3.37 -22.44 -18.56
N PRO A 154 -4.22 -22.85 -17.60
CA PRO A 154 -3.72 -23.35 -16.33
C PRO A 154 -2.86 -24.59 -16.61
N ASN A 155 -1.61 -24.55 -16.17
CA ASN A 155 -0.74 -25.72 -16.19
C ASN A 155 -1.36 -26.75 -15.22
N PRO A 156 -1.59 -28.01 -15.63
CA PRO A 156 -2.20 -29.03 -14.77
C PRO A 156 -1.30 -29.51 -13.61
N THR A 157 -0.22 -28.79 -13.28
CA THR A 157 0.77 -29.18 -12.25
C THR A 157 0.31 -28.90 -10.81
N ASP A 158 -0.86 -28.27 -10.61
CA ASP A 158 -1.42 -27.98 -9.27
C ASP A 158 -2.58 -28.93 -8.91
N ALA A 159 -2.52 -30.17 -9.42
CA ALA A 159 -3.33 -31.25 -8.87
C ALA A 159 -2.64 -31.74 -7.58
N PRO A 160 -3.25 -31.61 -6.39
CA PRO A 160 -2.71 -32.25 -5.20
C PRO A 160 -2.69 -33.75 -5.47
N GLN A 161 -1.48 -34.32 -5.48
CA GLN A 161 -1.29 -35.76 -5.52
C GLN A 161 -2.01 -36.34 -4.31
N SER A 162 -3.03 -37.16 -4.59
CA SER A 162 -3.79 -37.95 -3.63
C SER A 162 -2.94 -39.05 -3.00
#